data_AF-A0A917DJP5-F1
#
_entry.id   AF-A0A917DJP5-F1
#
_cell.length_a   1.000
_cell.length_b   1.000
_cell.length_c   1.000
_cell.angle_alpha   90.00
_cell.angle_beta   90.00
_cell.angle_gamma   90.00
#
_symmetry.space_group_name_H-M   'P 1'
#
loop_
_entity.id
_entity.type
_entity.pdbx_description
1 polymer ?
#
loop_
_entity_poly.entity_id
_entity_poly.type
_entity_poly.pdbx_seq_one_letter_code
_entity_poly.pdbx_strand_id
1 'polypeptide(L)'
;MNAAWATLQGTGRVSLPGEPAVWSGAMRWLFLVLLTLIGVLAVGGLVAVPFALASGIDVTVATVLGFLGVYAMLTVAALLLNLGYRRQKRYLTVERRAVVLDAHGITLRGVGPIPWRDFGLAQHLMVRNEHSDGWVRRAVMPLTASGFAVVNQRLAPALRERISPPTGPFWNRTHRHIYVPGVEEMGQGEVMWLINAAHQMFSGDAHRPAPGAS
;
A
#
# COMPACT_ATOMS: atom_id res chain seq x y z
N MET A 1 -22.09 6.80 -6.21
CA MET A 1 -21.97 7.98 -5.33
C MET A 1 -23.14 8.16 -4.35
N ASN A 2 -24.39 8.27 -4.80
CA ASN A 2 -25.55 8.59 -3.92
C ASN A 2 -25.82 7.57 -2.79
N ALA A 3 -25.59 6.27 -3.03
CA ALA A 3 -25.89 5.23 -2.04
C ALA A 3 -24.97 5.26 -0.81
N ALA A 4 -23.65 5.47 -1.00
CA ALA A 4 -22.68 5.50 0.10
C ALA A 4 -22.92 6.71 1.02
N TRP A 5 -23.17 7.89 0.43
CA TRP A 5 -23.49 9.10 1.18
C TRP A 5 -24.84 8.98 1.90
N ALA A 6 -25.89 8.49 1.23
CA ALA A 6 -27.20 8.26 1.85
C ALA A 6 -27.11 7.26 3.01
N THR A 7 -26.30 6.21 2.87
CA THR A 7 -26.06 5.23 3.94
C THR A 7 -25.35 5.89 5.12
N LEU A 8 -24.32 6.70 4.86
CA LEU A 8 -23.59 7.42 5.90
C LEU A 8 -24.50 8.41 6.64
N GLN A 9 -25.37 9.13 5.93
CA GLN A 9 -26.35 10.03 6.54
C GLN A 9 -27.39 9.28 7.38
N GLY A 10 -27.90 8.15 6.88
CA GLY A 10 -28.95 7.40 7.56
C GLY A 10 -28.47 6.57 8.76
N THR A 11 -27.25 6.05 8.71
CA THR A 11 -26.73 5.10 9.72
C THR A 11 -25.55 5.65 10.53
N GLY A 12 -24.97 6.78 10.12
CA GLY A 12 -23.75 7.33 10.72
C GLY A 12 -22.49 6.51 10.43
N ARG A 13 -22.58 5.49 9.57
CA ARG A 13 -21.45 4.60 9.22
C ARG A 13 -21.58 4.05 7.80
N VAL A 14 -20.48 4.05 7.05
CA VAL A 14 -20.40 3.33 5.77
C VAL A 14 -19.10 2.54 5.69
N SER A 15 -19.19 1.31 5.21
CA SER A 15 -18.06 0.43 4.98
C SER A 15 -17.92 0.20 3.47
N LEU A 16 -16.78 0.60 2.92
CA LEU A 16 -16.50 0.54 1.50
C LEU A 16 -15.34 -0.43 1.25
N PRO A 17 -15.43 -1.32 0.25
CA PRO A 17 -14.32 -2.20 -0.11
C PRO A 17 -13.10 -1.37 -0.56
N GLY A 18 -11.92 -1.70 -0.03
CA GLY A 18 -10.68 -1.01 -0.40
C GLY A 18 -10.15 -1.51 -1.74
N GLU A 19 -9.66 -0.61 -2.58
CA GLU A 19 -9.03 -0.95 -3.85
C GLU A 19 -7.50 -0.83 -3.74
N PRO A 20 -6.72 -1.84 -4.17
CA PRO A 20 -5.27 -1.76 -4.19
C PRO A 20 -4.77 -0.77 -5.25
N ALA A 21 -3.61 -0.15 -5.00
CA ALA A 21 -3.03 0.77 -5.97
C ALA A 21 -2.68 0.04 -7.28
N VAL A 22 -3.00 0.62 -8.45
CA VAL A 22 -2.78 -0.01 -9.79
C VAL A 22 -1.35 -0.53 -9.97
N TRP A 23 -0.35 0.22 -9.48
CA TRP A 23 1.06 -0.15 -9.56
C TRP A 23 1.40 -1.45 -8.81
N SER A 24 0.70 -1.73 -7.72
CA SER A 24 0.85 -2.97 -6.95
C SER A 24 0.38 -4.21 -7.73
N GLY A 25 -0.51 -4.05 -8.72
CA GLY A 25 -0.88 -5.11 -9.65
C GLY A 25 0.22 -5.40 -10.66
N ALA A 26 0.76 -4.34 -11.30
CA ALA A 26 1.81 -4.44 -12.31
C ALA A 26 3.11 -5.06 -11.76
N MET A 27 3.52 -4.64 -10.56
CA MET A 27 4.72 -5.18 -9.92
C MET A 27 4.57 -6.67 -9.57
N ARG A 28 3.34 -7.14 -9.24
CA ARG A 28 3.08 -8.55 -8.96
C ARG A 28 3.27 -9.38 -10.24
N TRP A 29 2.77 -8.87 -11.36
CA TRP A 29 2.97 -9.48 -12.67
C TRP A 29 4.45 -9.54 -13.04
N LEU A 30 5.21 -8.48 -12.79
CA LEU A 30 6.65 -8.45 -13.02
C LEU A 30 7.38 -9.57 -12.25
N PHE A 31 7.09 -9.74 -10.95
CA PHE A 31 7.67 -10.83 -10.16
C PHE A 31 7.31 -12.21 -10.72
N LEU A 32 6.07 -12.41 -11.18
CA LEU A 32 5.65 -13.67 -11.78
C LEU A 32 6.38 -13.96 -13.08
N VAL A 33 6.51 -12.96 -13.96
CA VAL A 33 7.27 -13.08 -15.23
C VAL A 33 8.73 -13.43 -14.96
N LEU A 34 9.38 -12.74 -14.02
CA LEU A 34 10.77 -13.00 -13.65
C LEU A 34 10.96 -14.41 -13.06
N LEU A 35 10.06 -14.85 -12.17
CA LEU A 35 10.09 -16.21 -11.63
C LEU A 35 9.90 -17.27 -12.72
N THR A 36 9.02 -16.98 -13.69
CA THR A 36 8.77 -17.87 -14.83
C THR A 36 10.01 -17.97 -15.71
N LEU A 37 10.65 -16.85 -16.02
CA LEU A 37 11.87 -16.80 -16.81
C LEU A 37 13.01 -17.58 -16.12
N ILE A 38 13.19 -17.41 -14.81
CA ILE A 38 14.17 -18.19 -14.03
C ILE A 38 13.83 -19.68 -14.08
N GLY A 39 12.56 -20.06 -13.97
CA GLY A 39 12.12 -21.44 -14.10
C GLY A 39 12.47 -22.04 -15.46
N VAL A 40 12.20 -21.30 -16.54
CA VAL A 40 12.56 -21.72 -17.92
C VAL A 40 14.06 -21.89 -18.06
N LEU A 41 14.87 -20.94 -17.55
CA LEU A 41 16.32 -21.01 -17.60
C LEU A 41 16.86 -22.21 -16.79
N ALA A 42 16.29 -22.45 -15.61
CA ALA A 42 16.68 -23.56 -14.75
C ALA A 42 16.33 -24.92 -15.37
N VAL A 43 15.17 -25.07 -16.01
CA VAL A 43 14.79 -26.30 -16.72
C VAL A 43 15.63 -26.47 -17.99
N GLY A 44 15.83 -25.39 -18.75
CA GLY A 44 16.66 -25.39 -19.95
C GLY A 44 18.10 -25.83 -19.67
N GLY A 45 18.71 -25.32 -18.60
CA GLY A 45 20.03 -25.78 -18.13
C GLY A 45 20.06 -27.26 -17.78
N LEU A 46 18.99 -27.76 -17.14
CA LEU A 46 18.87 -29.15 -16.68
C LEU A 46 18.76 -30.14 -17.84
N VAL A 47 18.18 -29.71 -18.95
CA VAL A 47 18.09 -30.49 -20.20
C VAL A 47 19.35 -30.33 -21.05
N ALA A 48 19.95 -29.14 -21.07
CA ALA A 48 21.14 -28.85 -21.86
C ALA A 48 22.38 -29.65 -21.39
N VAL A 49 22.55 -29.85 -20.08
CA VAL A 49 23.67 -30.64 -19.53
C VAL A 49 23.67 -32.11 -20.01
N PRO A 50 22.59 -32.90 -19.83
CA PRO A 50 22.55 -34.28 -20.32
C PRO A 50 22.59 -34.36 -21.85
N PHE A 51 22.02 -33.39 -22.56
CA PHE A 51 22.12 -33.33 -24.02
C PHE A 51 23.57 -33.11 -24.48
N ALA A 52 24.31 -32.18 -23.86
CA ALA A 52 25.72 -31.92 -24.15
C ALA A 52 26.60 -33.15 -23.86
N LEU A 53 26.34 -33.86 -22.76
CA LEU A 53 27.00 -35.12 -22.43
C LEU A 53 26.70 -36.21 -23.48
N ALA A 54 25.45 -36.33 -23.91
CA ALA A 54 25.03 -37.31 -24.92
C ALA A 54 25.60 -37.03 -26.32
N SER A 55 25.93 -35.76 -26.62
CA SER A 55 26.50 -35.33 -27.90
C SER A 55 28.04 -35.38 -27.95
N GLY A 56 28.68 -35.89 -26.89
CA GLY A 56 30.13 -36.12 -26.87
C GLY A 56 30.96 -34.86 -26.63
N ILE A 57 30.36 -33.80 -26.07
CA ILE A 57 31.09 -32.58 -25.69
C ILE A 57 31.89 -32.86 -24.40
N ASP A 58 33.19 -32.56 -24.42
CA ASP A 58 34.03 -32.71 -23.23
C ASP A 58 33.59 -31.77 -22.10
N VAL A 59 33.11 -32.36 -21.01
CA VAL A 59 32.69 -31.63 -19.82
C VAL A 59 33.88 -31.48 -18.87
N THR A 60 34.45 -30.27 -18.84
CA THR A 60 35.53 -29.93 -17.92
C THR A 60 34.99 -29.62 -16.51
N VAL A 61 35.85 -29.73 -15.50
CA VAL A 61 35.55 -29.29 -14.12
C VAL A 61 35.11 -27.83 -14.08
N ALA A 62 35.69 -26.97 -14.94
CA ALA A 62 35.30 -25.58 -15.06
C ALA A 62 33.85 -25.42 -15.55
N THR A 63 33.41 -26.26 -16.50
CA THR A 63 32.03 -26.29 -16.98
C THR A 63 31.06 -26.67 -15.87
N VAL A 64 31.38 -27.70 -15.07
CA VAL A 64 30.55 -28.14 -13.93
C VAL A 64 30.45 -27.06 -12.86
N LEU A 65 31.57 -26.42 -12.49
CA LEU A 65 31.59 -25.32 -11.53
C LEU A 65 30.83 -24.09 -12.05
N GLY A 66 30.94 -23.78 -13.35
CA GLY A 66 30.19 -22.72 -14.00
C GLY A 66 28.68 -22.96 -13.92
N PHE A 67 28.22 -24.18 -14.23
CA PHE A 67 26.81 -24.56 -14.11
C PHE A 67 26.31 -24.47 -12.67
N LEU A 68 27.06 -25.01 -11.70
CA LEU A 68 26.73 -24.90 -10.28
C LEU A 68 26.63 -23.44 -9.83
N GLY A 69 27.55 -22.57 -10.29
CA GLY A 69 27.52 -21.14 -10.00
C GLY A 69 26.28 -20.44 -10.54
N VAL A 70 25.90 -20.73 -11.79
CA VAL A 70 24.67 -20.18 -12.40
C VAL A 70 23.44 -20.67 -11.63
N TYR A 71 23.34 -21.96 -11.30
CA TYR A 71 22.22 -22.48 -10.50
C TYR A 71 22.16 -21.86 -9.10
N ALA A 72 23.29 -21.68 -8.43
CA ALA A 72 23.33 -21.01 -7.15
C ALA A 72 22.81 -19.57 -7.26
N MET A 73 23.26 -18.82 -8.28
CA MET A 73 22.80 -17.45 -8.53
C MET A 73 21.29 -17.39 -8.84
N LEU A 74 20.78 -18.28 -9.70
CA LEU A 74 19.36 -18.39 -10.01
C LEU A 74 18.53 -18.73 -8.77
N THR A 75 19.04 -19.60 -7.91
CA THR A 75 18.37 -19.98 -6.65
C THR A 75 18.28 -18.79 -5.69
N VAL A 76 19.36 -18.04 -5.53
CA VAL A 76 19.37 -16.81 -4.71
C VAL A 76 18.42 -15.77 -5.29
N ALA A 77 18.43 -15.56 -6.62
CA ALA A 77 17.53 -14.63 -7.28
C ALA A 77 16.05 -15.05 -7.08
N ALA A 78 15.73 -16.33 -7.27
CA ALA A 78 14.38 -16.85 -7.04
C ALA A 78 13.93 -16.67 -5.58
N LEU A 79 14.83 -16.90 -4.62
CA LEU A 79 14.56 -16.68 -3.20
C LEU A 79 14.20 -15.20 -2.93
N LEU A 80 15.02 -14.27 -3.42
CA LEU A 80 14.79 -12.83 -3.26
C LEU A 80 13.47 -12.38 -3.91
N LEU A 81 13.19 -12.84 -5.14
CA LEU A 81 11.94 -12.55 -5.83
C LEU A 81 10.73 -13.12 -5.09
N ASN A 82 10.81 -14.34 -4.55
CA ASN A 82 9.72 -14.95 -3.78
C ASN A 82 9.48 -14.19 -2.46
N LEU A 83 10.54 -13.75 -1.77
CA LEU A 83 10.42 -12.88 -0.60
C LEU A 83 9.73 -11.56 -0.95
N GLY A 84 10.10 -10.93 -2.06
CA GLY A 84 9.44 -9.73 -2.60
C GLY A 84 7.97 -9.96 -2.92
N TYR A 85 7.67 -11.03 -3.67
CA TYR A 85 6.31 -11.43 -4.04
C TYR A 85 5.42 -11.69 -2.81
N ARG A 86 5.94 -12.40 -1.80
CA ARG A 86 5.22 -12.66 -0.54
C ARG A 86 4.93 -11.37 0.23
N ARG A 87 5.91 -10.46 0.30
CA ARG A 87 5.71 -9.14 0.92
C ARG A 87 4.60 -8.38 0.19
N GLN A 88 4.65 -8.33 -1.14
CA GLN A 88 3.66 -7.66 -1.95
C GLN A 88 2.26 -8.26 -1.80
N LYS A 89 2.13 -9.58 -1.73
CA LYS A 89 0.84 -10.25 -1.46
C LYS A 89 0.25 -9.82 -0.12
N ARG A 90 1.08 -9.66 0.91
CA ARG A 90 0.65 -9.13 2.22
C ARG A 90 0.16 -7.69 2.11
N TYR A 91 0.88 -6.82 1.40
CA TYR A 91 0.45 -5.44 1.15
C TYR A 91 -0.90 -5.38 0.43
N LEU A 92 -1.07 -6.14 -0.66
CA LEU A 92 -2.34 -6.23 -1.40
C LEU A 92 -3.51 -6.66 -0.51
N THR A 93 -3.28 -7.62 0.39
CA THR A 93 -4.32 -8.11 1.31
C THR A 93 -4.71 -7.04 2.33
N VAL A 94 -3.77 -6.20 2.74
CA VAL A 94 -4.01 -5.07 3.65
C VAL A 94 -4.71 -3.92 2.94
N GLU A 95 -4.38 -3.64 1.68
CA GLU A 95 -5.04 -2.59 0.87
C GLU A 95 -6.51 -2.91 0.56
N ARG A 96 -6.85 -4.18 0.41
CA ARG A 96 -8.25 -4.64 0.21
C ARG A 96 -9.14 -4.55 1.43
N ARG A 97 -8.59 -4.24 2.61
CA ARG A 97 -9.40 -4.10 3.83
C ARG A 97 -10.34 -2.92 3.68
N ALA A 98 -11.56 -3.08 4.19
CA ALA A 98 -12.59 -2.07 4.08
C ALA A 98 -12.14 -0.72 4.68
N VAL A 99 -12.51 0.34 3.97
CA VAL A 99 -12.48 1.72 4.45
C VAL A 99 -13.79 1.97 5.17
N VAL A 100 -13.72 2.26 6.47
CA VAL A 100 -14.92 2.56 7.26
C VAL A 100 -14.91 4.05 7.61
N LEU A 101 -15.98 4.75 7.25
CA LEU A 101 -16.25 6.11 7.70
C LEU A 101 -17.35 6.01 8.75
N ASP A 102 -17.13 6.55 9.94
CA ASP A 102 -18.14 6.63 10.98
C ASP A 102 -18.06 7.94 11.76
N ALA A 103 -18.99 8.16 12.70
CA ALA A 103 -19.03 9.37 13.50
C ALA A 103 -17.75 9.61 14.34
N HIS A 104 -17.02 8.55 14.71
CA HIS A 104 -15.82 8.67 15.53
C HIS A 104 -14.58 8.97 14.68
N GLY A 105 -14.59 8.62 13.39
CA GLY A 105 -13.46 8.86 12.51
C GLY A 105 -13.44 8.01 11.24
N ILE A 106 -12.24 7.88 10.69
CA ILE A 106 -11.96 7.03 9.54
C ILE A 106 -11.10 5.83 9.94
N THR A 107 -11.49 4.63 9.53
CA THR A 107 -10.67 3.43 9.65
C THR A 107 -10.12 3.06 8.27
N LEU A 108 -8.80 3.03 8.15
CA LEU A 108 -8.08 2.78 6.91
C LEU A 108 -7.26 1.52 7.03
N ARG A 109 -7.49 0.53 6.16
CA ARG A 109 -6.66 -0.69 6.08
C ARG A 109 -6.54 -1.43 7.43
N GLY A 110 -7.60 -1.35 8.25
CA GLY A 110 -7.67 -1.88 9.61
C GLY A 110 -6.89 -1.07 10.66
N VAL A 111 -6.60 0.21 10.39
CA VAL A 111 -6.03 1.17 11.34
C VAL A 111 -7.05 2.27 11.58
N GLY A 112 -7.56 2.37 12.81
CA GLY A 112 -8.56 3.35 13.20
C GLY A 112 -9.50 2.84 14.30
N PRO A 113 -10.54 3.63 14.65
CA PRO A 113 -10.89 4.90 13.99
C PRO A 113 -9.86 6.00 14.27
N ILE A 114 -9.40 6.66 13.21
CA ILE A 114 -8.59 7.89 13.29
C ILE A 114 -9.59 9.05 13.43
N PRO A 115 -9.57 9.80 14.53
CA PRO A 115 -10.54 10.86 14.78
C PRO A 115 -10.55 11.94 13.69
N TRP A 116 -11.73 12.48 13.35
CA TRP A 116 -11.86 13.56 12.36
C TRP A 116 -11.03 14.81 12.69
N ARG A 117 -10.78 15.07 13.97
CA ARG A 117 -9.91 16.17 14.47
C ARG A 117 -8.41 15.95 14.24
N ASP A 118 -7.99 14.71 13.96
CA ASP A 118 -6.58 14.34 13.82
C ASP A 118 -6.06 14.52 12.38
N PHE A 119 -6.94 14.86 11.44
CA PHE A 119 -6.56 15.16 10.07
C PHE A 119 -7.44 16.26 9.46
N GLY A 120 -6.90 16.99 8.50
CA GLY A 120 -7.61 17.97 7.70
C GLY A 120 -8.31 17.34 6.49
N LEU A 121 -9.00 18.19 5.72
CA LEU A 121 -9.71 17.78 4.52
C LEU A 121 -8.80 17.08 3.50
N ALA A 122 -9.37 16.13 2.76
CA ALA A 122 -8.73 15.48 1.65
C ALA A 122 -8.50 16.49 0.52
N GLN A 123 -7.22 16.65 0.13
CA GLN A 123 -6.80 17.60 -0.89
C GLN A 123 -5.59 17.08 -1.67
N HIS A 124 -5.37 17.64 -2.86
CA HIS A 124 -4.19 17.30 -3.66
C HIS A 124 -3.00 18.14 -3.18
N LEU A 125 -1.96 17.50 -2.65
CA LEU A 125 -0.70 18.16 -2.27
C LEU A 125 0.48 17.60 -3.05
N MET A 126 1.47 18.46 -3.26
CA MET A 126 2.79 18.02 -3.67
C MET A 126 3.48 17.35 -2.47
N VAL A 127 3.70 16.05 -2.57
CA VAL A 127 4.40 15.25 -1.57
C VAL A 127 5.68 14.69 -2.17
N ARG A 128 6.71 14.52 -1.35
CA ARG A 128 7.95 13.86 -1.80
C ARG A 128 7.61 12.45 -2.23
N ASN A 129 8.16 12.03 -3.38
CA ASN A 129 8.01 10.66 -3.83
C ASN A 129 8.76 9.73 -2.88
N GLU A 130 8.16 8.59 -2.58
CA GLU A 130 8.75 7.58 -1.70
C GLU A 130 9.81 6.75 -2.42
N HIS A 131 9.70 6.67 -3.75
CA HIS A 131 10.51 5.81 -4.61
C HIS A 131 11.49 6.61 -5.47
N SER A 132 11.50 7.94 -5.38
CA SER A 132 12.46 8.80 -6.08
C SER A 132 12.68 10.12 -5.33
N ASP A 133 13.75 10.84 -5.67
CA ASP A 133 14.01 12.17 -5.10
C ASP A 133 13.12 13.30 -5.66
N GLY A 134 12.09 12.94 -6.44
CA GLY A 134 11.14 13.88 -7.02
C GLY A 134 9.96 14.21 -6.10
N TRP A 135 9.13 15.15 -6.54
CA TRP A 135 7.85 15.48 -5.93
C TRP A 135 6.71 14.99 -6.82
N VAL A 136 5.64 14.47 -6.22
CA VAL A 136 4.46 14.00 -6.95
C VAL A 136 3.20 14.60 -6.33
N ARG A 137 2.26 15.03 -7.19
CA ARG A 137 0.95 15.49 -6.75
C ARG A 137 0.11 14.27 -6.35
N ARG A 138 -0.30 14.18 -5.08
CA ARG A 138 -1.12 13.06 -4.56
C ARG A 138 -2.28 13.57 -3.73
N ALA A 139 -3.39 12.83 -3.73
CA ALA A 139 -4.49 13.08 -2.82
C ALA A 139 -4.13 12.59 -1.41
N VAL A 140 -4.13 13.52 -0.46
CA VAL A 140 -3.75 13.27 0.94
C VAL A 140 -4.67 14.02 1.89
N MET A 141 -4.73 13.53 3.13
CA MET A 141 -5.33 14.22 4.27
C MET A 141 -4.17 14.66 5.18
N PRO A 142 -3.88 15.96 5.31
CA PRO A 142 -2.79 16.44 6.15
C PRO A 142 -3.11 16.15 7.62
N LEU A 143 -2.14 15.64 8.38
CA LEU A 143 -2.34 15.42 9.82
C LEU A 143 -2.35 16.76 10.56
N THR A 144 -3.24 16.90 11.53
CA THR A 144 -3.18 18.02 12.48
C THR A 144 -2.04 17.80 13.48
N ALA A 145 -1.76 18.78 14.35
CA ALA A 145 -0.73 18.62 15.38
C ALA A 145 -1.02 17.43 16.31
N SER A 146 -2.29 17.22 16.69
CA SER A 146 -2.70 16.06 17.49
C SER A 146 -2.52 14.75 16.73
N GLY A 147 -2.99 14.70 15.48
CA GLY A 147 -2.84 13.51 14.64
C GLY A 147 -1.39 13.16 14.34
N PHE A 148 -0.53 14.17 14.15
CA PHE A 148 0.90 13.97 13.97
C PHE A 148 1.52 13.28 15.19
N ALA A 149 1.19 13.73 16.41
CA ALA A 149 1.66 13.10 17.63
C ALA A 149 1.12 11.66 17.79
N VAL A 150 -0.18 11.45 17.55
CA VAL A 150 -0.80 10.12 17.67
C VAL A 150 -0.17 9.13 16.69
N VAL A 151 -0.05 9.49 15.41
CA VAL A 151 0.49 8.60 14.37
C VAL A 151 1.98 8.34 14.59
N ASN A 152 2.78 9.35 14.93
CA ASN A 152 4.25 9.18 15.01
C ASN A 152 4.75 8.69 16.37
N GLN A 153 3.99 8.87 17.45
CA GLN A 153 4.44 8.52 18.81
C GLN A 153 3.66 7.32 19.38
N ARG A 154 2.35 7.23 19.13
CA ARG A 154 1.49 6.22 19.78
C ARG A 154 1.18 5.01 18.91
N LEU A 155 1.07 5.21 17.60
CA LEU A 155 0.80 4.10 16.68
C LEU A 155 2.04 3.22 16.51
N ALA A 156 1.88 1.89 16.55
CA ALA A 156 2.98 0.96 16.32
C ALA A 156 3.60 1.16 14.91
N PRO A 157 4.95 1.09 14.76
CA PRO A 157 5.60 1.34 13.47
C PRO A 157 5.05 0.52 12.31
N ALA A 158 4.73 -0.76 12.53
CA ALA A 158 4.16 -1.66 11.53
C ALA A 158 2.77 -1.27 11.02
N LEU A 159 2.03 -0.43 11.77
CA LEU A 159 0.71 0.07 11.38
C LEU A 159 0.81 1.43 10.66
N ARG A 160 1.88 2.21 10.90
CA ARG A 160 2.07 3.54 10.28
C ARG A 160 2.18 3.44 8.76
N GLU A 161 2.92 2.45 8.26
CA GLU A 161 3.09 2.19 6.82
C GLU A 161 1.75 1.91 6.10
N ARG A 162 0.70 1.55 6.83
CA ARG A 162 -0.64 1.35 6.26
C ARG A 162 -1.36 2.67 6.02
N ILE A 163 -1.10 3.70 6.81
CA ILE A 163 -1.76 5.02 6.74
C ILE A 163 -1.08 5.89 5.67
N SER A 164 0.24 5.91 5.68
CA SER A 164 1.05 6.53 4.64
C SER A 164 2.43 5.90 4.62
N PRO A 165 3.11 5.91 3.47
CA PRO A 165 4.47 5.39 3.40
C PRO A 165 5.41 6.34 4.16
N PRO A 166 6.44 5.81 4.83
CA PRO A 166 7.36 6.64 5.59
C PRO A 166 8.14 7.56 4.63
N THR A 167 8.14 8.87 4.90
CA THR A 167 8.99 9.81 4.17
C THR A 167 10.21 10.17 5.02
N GLY A 168 11.38 10.30 4.36
CA GLY A 168 12.65 10.61 5.00
C GLY A 168 13.62 9.43 5.12
N PRO A 169 14.86 9.67 5.58
CA PRO A 169 15.86 8.63 5.75
C PRO A 169 15.44 7.62 6.82
N PHE A 170 15.99 6.40 6.79
CA PHE A 170 15.55 5.29 7.64
C PHE A 170 15.57 5.59 9.15
N TRP A 171 16.40 6.55 9.58
CA TRP A 171 16.53 7.00 10.97
C TRP A 171 15.53 8.09 11.40
N ASN A 172 14.81 8.75 10.47
CA ASN A 172 13.85 9.82 10.78
C ASN A 172 12.58 9.70 9.93
N ARG A 173 11.93 8.54 10.01
CA ARG A 173 10.67 8.27 9.33
C ARG A 173 9.53 8.97 10.05
N THR A 174 9.00 10.03 9.45
CA THR A 174 7.83 10.74 9.96
C THR A 174 6.68 10.71 8.96
N HIS A 175 5.47 10.62 9.48
CA HIS A 175 4.24 10.63 8.72
C HIS A 175 3.56 11.98 8.96
N ARG A 176 3.50 12.81 7.91
CA ARG A 176 2.87 14.14 7.98
C ARG A 176 1.47 14.16 7.39
N HIS A 177 1.11 13.12 6.66
CA HIS A 177 -0.14 13.03 5.91
C HIS A 177 -0.63 11.59 5.95
N ILE A 178 -1.94 11.43 5.75
CA ILE A 178 -2.59 10.16 5.48
C ILE A 178 -2.92 10.13 4.00
N TYR A 179 -2.71 9.00 3.33
CA TYR A 179 -3.12 8.88 1.92
C TYR A 179 -4.62 8.63 1.81
N VAL A 180 -5.25 9.27 0.83
CA VAL A 180 -6.64 8.97 0.50
C VAL A 180 -6.69 7.51 0.01
N PRO A 181 -7.54 6.66 0.62
CA PRO A 181 -7.61 5.26 0.22
C PRO A 181 -8.20 5.11 -1.18
N GLY A 182 -7.80 4.06 -1.89
CA GLY A 182 -8.57 3.56 -3.02
C GLY A 182 -9.81 2.85 -2.52
N VAL A 183 -10.94 3.05 -3.19
CA VAL A 183 -12.22 2.40 -2.88
C VAL A 183 -12.74 1.80 -4.18
N GLU A 184 -13.18 0.55 -4.13
CA GLU A 184 -13.68 -0.16 -5.31
C GLU A 184 -14.86 0.61 -5.91
N GLU A 185 -14.89 0.72 -7.24
CA GLU A 185 -15.94 1.41 -8.00
C GLU A 185 -16.07 2.91 -7.72
N MET A 186 -15.09 3.54 -7.05
CA MET A 186 -15.10 4.98 -6.78
C MET A 186 -13.83 5.67 -7.30
N GLY A 187 -14.03 6.75 -8.05
CA GLY A 187 -12.92 7.59 -8.49
C GLY A 187 -12.27 8.33 -7.30
N GLN A 188 -10.97 8.66 -7.41
CA GLN A 188 -10.25 9.37 -6.35
C GLN A 188 -10.96 10.67 -5.91
N GLY A 189 -11.49 11.44 -6.87
CA GLY A 189 -12.24 12.67 -6.57
C GLY A 189 -13.53 12.41 -5.79
N GLU A 190 -14.23 11.32 -6.07
CA GLU A 190 -15.45 10.92 -5.36
C GLU A 190 -15.15 10.47 -3.93
N VAL A 191 -14.07 9.72 -3.73
CA VAL A 191 -13.61 9.32 -2.40
C VAL A 191 -13.23 10.55 -1.58
N MET A 192 -12.49 11.48 -2.17
CA MET A 192 -12.15 12.75 -1.52
C MET A 192 -13.40 13.55 -1.14
N TRP A 193 -14.36 13.64 -2.06
CA TRP A 193 -15.63 14.32 -1.79
C TRP A 193 -16.38 13.66 -0.63
N LEU A 194 -16.52 12.33 -0.63
CA LEU A 194 -17.21 11.60 0.43
C LEU A 194 -16.54 11.79 1.80
N ILE A 195 -15.21 11.71 1.85
CA ILE A 195 -14.44 11.96 3.07
C ILE A 195 -14.64 13.39 3.55
N ASN A 196 -14.59 14.38 2.66
CA ASN A 196 -14.76 15.79 3.02
C ASN A 196 -16.19 16.08 3.49
N ALA A 197 -17.20 15.47 2.87
CA ALA A 197 -18.60 15.57 3.29
C ALA A 197 -18.80 14.94 4.68
N ALA A 198 -18.20 13.76 4.92
CA ALA A 198 -18.20 13.11 6.24
C ALA A 198 -17.47 13.95 7.29
N HIS A 199 -16.32 14.51 6.94
CA HIS A 199 -15.54 15.39 7.80
C HIS A 199 -16.37 16.61 8.22
N GLN A 200 -17.06 17.26 7.28
CA GLN A 200 -17.95 18.38 7.60
C GLN A 200 -19.13 17.96 8.48
N MET A 201 -19.76 16.81 8.18
CA MET A 201 -20.88 16.28 8.95
C MET A 201 -20.50 16.01 10.42
N PHE A 202 -19.39 15.32 10.66
CA PHE A 202 -19.00 14.88 12.01
C PHE A 202 -18.09 15.84 12.76
N SER A 203 -17.42 16.77 12.06
CA SER A 203 -16.63 17.83 12.70
C SER A 203 -17.48 19.07 13.00
N GLY A 204 -18.54 19.32 12.22
CA GLY A 204 -19.43 20.46 12.38
C GLY A 204 -20.37 20.38 13.59
N ASP A 205 -20.74 19.18 14.03
CA ASP A 205 -21.62 18.99 15.20
C ASP A 205 -20.91 19.23 16.55
N ALA A 206 -19.58 19.41 16.57
CA ALA A 206 -18.85 19.85 17.76
C ALA A 206 -19.00 21.36 18.07
N HIS A 207 -19.77 22.11 17.26
CA HIS A 207 -19.94 23.56 17.41
C HIS A 207 -21.41 24.06 17.42
N ARG A 208 -22.41 23.19 17.61
CA ARG A 208 -23.74 23.67 18.02
C ARG A 208 -23.72 23.89 19.54
N PRO A 209 -23.76 25.14 20.05
CA PRO A 209 -24.19 25.33 21.42
C PRO A 209 -25.57 24.69 21.58
N ALA A 210 -25.77 23.95 22.66
CA ALA A 210 -27.08 23.39 22.98
C ALA A 210 -28.13 24.51 22.89
N PRO A 211 -29.28 24.29 22.21
CA PRO A 211 -30.38 25.24 22.25
C PRO A 211 -30.97 25.19 23.67
N GLY A 212 -30.45 26.04 24.57
CA GLY A 212 -30.92 26.07 25.94
C GLY A 212 -29.98 26.61 27.02
N ALA A 213 -28.89 27.31 26.68
CA ALA A 213 -28.15 28.11 27.67
C ALA A 213 -28.33 29.60 27.34
N SER A 214 -29.52 30.10 27.67
CA SER A 214 -29.79 31.52 27.93
C SER A 214 -29.29 31.89 29.33
#